data_AF-A0A922CWL4-F1
#
_entry.id   AF-A0A922CWL4-F1
#
_cell.length_a   1.000
_cell.length_b   1.000
_cell.length_c   1.000
_cell.angle_alpha   90.00
_cell.angle_beta   90.00
_cell.angle_gamma   90.00
#
_symmetry.space_group_name_H-M   'P 1'
#
loop_
_entity.id
_entity.type
_entity.pdbx_description
1 polymer ?
#
loop_
_entity_poly.entity_id
_entity_poly.type
_entity_poly.pdbx_seq_one_letter_code
_entity_poly.pdbx_strand_id
1 'polypeptide(L)' 'MAAPIDLDKPRYDQSTYAGRAKHFLQLTNPLNVLASDSELDEAQKIVAEFR' A
#
# COMPACT_ATOMS: atom_id res chain seq x y z
N MET A 1 24.63 -10.59 -9.46
CA MET A 1 23.73 -9.77 -10.29
C MET A 1 22.32 -10.04 -9.79
N ALA A 2 21.55 -9.02 -9.39
CA ALA A 2 20.19 -9.22 -8.90
C ALA A 2 19.29 -9.71 -10.06
N ALA A 3 18.41 -10.67 -9.78
CA ALA A 3 17.46 -11.16 -10.77
C ALA A 3 16.53 -10.01 -11.26
N PRO A 4 16.09 -10.02 -12.53
CA PRO A 4 15.11 -9.07 -13.03
C PRO A 4 13.85 -9.08 -12.15
N ILE A 5 13.37 -7.90 -11.77
CA ILE A 5 12.13 -7.77 -11.02
C ILE A 5 10.97 -7.93 -12.00
N ASP A 6 10.18 -8.98 -11.81
CA ASP A 6 8.93 -9.22 -12.55
C ASP A 6 7.84 -8.28 -11.98
N LEU A 7 7.33 -7.37 -12.81
CA LEU A 7 6.31 -6.39 -12.40
C LEU A 7 4.88 -6.94 -12.53
N ASP A 8 4.69 -8.07 -13.23
CA ASP A 8 3.39 -8.73 -13.37
C ASP A 8 3.02 -9.57 -12.14
N LYS A 9 4.00 -9.79 -11.23
CA LYS A 9 3.81 -10.55 -9.99
C LYS A 9 3.93 -9.67 -8.74
N PRO A 10 3.11 -9.92 -7.71
CA PRO A 10 3.30 -9.29 -6.41
C PRO A 10 4.70 -9.58 -5.85
N ARG A 11 5.38 -8.55 -5.32
CA ARG A 11 6.72 -8.66 -4.71
C ARG A 11 6.76 -9.62 -3.51
N TYR A 12 5.64 -9.78 -2.82
CA TYR A 12 5.48 -10.72 -1.70
C TYR A 12 4.36 -11.70 -1.98
N ASP A 13 4.52 -12.93 -1.47
CA ASP A 13 3.48 -13.95 -1.54
C ASP A 13 2.23 -13.54 -0.75
N GLN A 14 1.19 -13.12 -1.48
CA GLN A 14 -0.08 -12.66 -0.92
C GLN A 14 -0.94 -13.79 -0.33
N SER A 15 -0.59 -15.07 -0.57
CA SER A 15 -1.32 -16.21 0.02
C SER A 15 -1.09 -16.30 1.53
N THR A 16 0.07 -15.85 2.01
CA THR A 16 0.44 -15.84 3.43
C THR A 16 0.07 -14.53 4.12
N TYR A 17 -0.31 -14.61 5.40
CA TYR A 17 -0.56 -13.42 6.22
C TYR A 17 0.67 -12.50 6.26
N ALA A 18 1.86 -13.07 6.47
CA ALA A 18 3.10 -12.32 6.55
C ALA A 18 3.43 -11.59 5.24
N GLY A 19 3.16 -12.20 4.08
CA GLY A 19 3.35 -11.54 2.79
C GLY A 19 2.38 -10.37 2.58
N ARG A 20 1.11 -10.52 2.98
CA ARG A 20 0.15 -9.40 2.98
C ARG A 20 0.56 -8.29 3.94
N ALA A 21 1.03 -8.61 5.13
CA ALA A 21 1.50 -7.61 6.10
C ALA A 21 2.72 -6.84 5.56
N LYS A 22 3.70 -7.53 4.96
CA LYS A 22 4.86 -6.88 4.32
C LYS A 22 4.43 -5.97 3.16
N HIS A 23 3.48 -6.41 2.36
CA HIS A 23 2.94 -5.62 1.27
C HIS A 23 2.25 -4.36 1.78
N PHE A 24 1.37 -4.50 2.77
CA PHE A 24 0.65 -3.40 3.39
C PHE A 24 1.60 -2.37 4.01
N LEU A 25 2.58 -2.79 4.81
CA LEU A 25 3.52 -1.87 5.47
C LEU A 25 4.46 -1.15 4.50
N GLN A 26 4.65 -1.67 3.29
CA GLN A 26 5.44 -0.98 2.25
C GLN A 26 4.62 0.03 1.45
N LEU A 27 3.32 -0.21 1.28
CA LEU A 27 2.44 0.66 0.48
C LEU A 27 1.75 1.71 1.32
N THR A 28 1.38 1.37 2.55
CA THR A 28 0.65 2.25 3.45
C THR A 28 1.63 3.12 4.22
N ASN A 29 1.36 4.43 4.28
CA ASN A 29 2.07 5.31 5.18
C ASN A 29 1.66 4.97 6.64
N PRO A 30 2.57 4.47 7.49
CA PRO A 30 2.24 4.10 8.87
C PRO A 30 1.73 5.28 9.70
N LEU A 31 2.00 6.53 9.29
CA LEU A 31 1.47 7.72 9.95
C LEU A 31 -0.04 7.88 9.78
N ASN A 32 -0.67 7.18 8.84
CA ASN A 32 -2.12 7.22 8.64
C ASN A 32 -2.89 6.70 9.87
N VAL A 33 -2.26 5.91 10.75
CA VAL A 33 -2.87 5.47 12.01
C VAL A 33 -3.14 6.64 12.99
N LEU A 34 -2.47 7.77 12.78
CA LEU A 34 -2.63 8.98 13.60
C LEU A 34 -3.69 9.94 13.02
N ALA A 35 -4.14 9.70 11.78
CA ALA A 35 -5.18 10.48 11.14
C ALA A 35 -6.56 9.92 11.50
N SER A 36 -7.56 10.79 11.54
CA SER A 36 -8.96 10.39 11.66
C SER A 36 -9.49 9.83 10.35
N ASP A 37 -10.52 8.98 10.43
CA ASP A 37 -11.19 8.42 9.24
C ASP A 37 -11.64 9.52 8.26
N SER A 38 -12.15 10.65 8.78
CA SER A 38 -12.58 11.79 7.93
C SER A 38 -11.43 12.43 7.14
N GLU A 39 -10.24 12.53 7.74
CA GLU A 39 -9.07 13.09 7.04
C GLU A 39 -8.57 12.13 5.95
N LEU A 40 -8.64 10.82 6.20
CA LEU A 40 -8.28 9.81 5.21
C LEU A 40 -9.27 9.80 4.03
N ASP A 41 -10.58 9.92 4.29
CA ASP A 41 -11.62 10.00 3.28
C ASP A 41 -11.48 11.27 2.41
N GLU A 42 -11.20 12.42 3.04
CA GLU A 42 -10.97 13.67 2.30
C GLU A 42 -9.72 13.58 1.40
N ALA A 43 -8.61 13.04 1.93
CA ALA A 43 -7.40 12.83 1.15
C ALA A 43 -7.64 11.88 -0.03
N GLN A 44 -8.40 10.79 0.18
CA GLN A 44 -8.78 9.86 -0.89
C GLN A 44 -9.58 10.58 -1.98
N LYS A 45 -10.55 11.41 -1.59
CA LYS A 45 -11.39 12.17 -2.52
C LYS A 45 -10.56 13.13 -3.39
N ILE A 46 -9.64 13.89 -2.79
CA ILE A 46 -8.75 14.82 -3.52
C ILE A 46 -7.93 14.07 -4.58
N VAL A 47 -7.35 12.93 -4.24
CA VAL A 47 -6.55 12.12 -5.17
C VAL A 47 -7.42 11.53 -6.29
N ALA A 48 -8.64 11.08 -5.97
CA ALA A 48 -9.57 10.53 -6.95
C ALA A 48 -10.09 11.59 -7.93
N GLU A 49 -10.35 12.82 -7.45
CA GLU A 49 -10.81 13.93 -8.28
C GLU A 49 -9.70 14.53 -9.17
N PHE A 50 -8.45 14.46 -8.73
CA PHE A 50 -7.31 14.95 -9.50
C PHE A 50 -6.89 14.00 -10.65
N ARG A 51 -7.28 12.73 -10.58
CA ARG A 51 -6.85 11.67 -11.50
C ARG A 51 -7.70 11.59 -12.75
#